data_AF-A0A3M1GG16-F1
#
_entry.id   AF-A0A3M1GG16-F1
#
_cell.length_a   1.000
_cell.length_b   1.000
_cell.length_c   1.000
_cell.angle_alpha   90.00
_cell.angle_beta   90.00
_cell.angle_gamma   90.00
#
_symmetry.space_group_name_H-M   'P 1'
#
loop_
_entity.id
_entity.type
_entity.pdbx_description
1 polymer ?
#
loop_
_entity_poly.entity_id
_entity_poly.type
_entity_poly.pdbx_seq_one_letter_code
_entity_poly.pdbx_strand_id
1 'polypeptide(L)' 'MLVDSHCHLNYKGLSENIDAVVERARQAGVGTLLNIDT' A
#
# COMPACT_ATOMS: atom_id res chain seq x y z
N MET A 1 -2.59 -12.81 -8.67
CA MET A 1 -1.94 -11.53 -8.33
C MET A 1 -3.03 -10.56 -7.95
N LEU A 2 -3.10 -10.13 -6.68
CA LEU A 2 -4.09 -9.13 -6.27
C LEU A 2 -3.61 -7.74 -6.67
N VAL A 3 -4.55 -6.89 -7.05
CA VAL A 3 -4.32 -5.47 -7.34
C VAL A 3 -5.19 -4.69 -6.39
N ASP A 4 -4.56 -3.89 -5.54
CA ASP A 4 -5.25 -2.87 -4.78
C ASP A 4 -5.41 -1.65 -5.68
N SER A 5 -6.60 -1.50 -6.23
CA SER A 5 -6.92 -0.44 -7.19
C SER A 5 -7.17 0.91 -6.53
N HIS A 6 -7.25 1.00 -5.19
CA HIS A 6 -7.51 2.27 -4.51
C HIS A 6 -7.02 2.21 -3.06
N CYS A 7 -5.86 2.81 -2.78
CA CYS A 7 -5.33 2.98 -1.44
C CYS A 7 -4.84 4.42 -1.18
N HIS A 8 -4.69 4.75 0.11
CA HIS A 8 -4.20 6.04 0.60
C HIS A 8 -3.01 5.81 1.54
N LEU A 9 -1.81 5.70 0.98
CA LEU A 9 -0.55 5.48 1.70
C LEU A 9 -0.04 6.77 2.39
N ASN A 10 -0.61 7.93 2.07
CA ASN A 10 -0.27 9.20 2.71
C ASN A 10 -0.85 9.35 4.13
N TYR A 11 -1.75 8.45 4.57
CA TYR A 11 -2.34 8.50 5.89
C TYR A 11 -1.30 8.40 7.01
N LYS A 12 -1.53 9.17 8.07
CA LYS A 12 -0.69 9.16 9.27
C LYS A 12 -0.56 7.73 9.81
N GLY A 13 0.66 7.31 10.10
CA GLY A 13 1.01 5.96 10.52
C GLY A 13 1.32 4.98 9.38
N LEU A 14 0.83 5.20 8.15
CA LEU A 14 1.24 4.44 6.96
C LEU A 14 2.42 5.13 6.26
N SER A 15 2.34 6.44 6.06
CA SER A 15 3.36 7.24 5.38
C SER A 15 4.70 7.26 6.12
N GLU A 16 4.68 7.08 7.43
CA GLU A 16 5.86 7.02 8.30
C GLU A 16 6.69 5.74 8.09
N ASN A 17 6.11 4.69 7.47
CA ASN A 17 6.77 3.41 7.27
C ASN A 17 6.25 2.67 6.02
N ILE A 18 6.37 3.32 4.86
CA ILE A 18 5.87 2.79 3.58
C ILE A 18 6.50 1.44 3.24
N ASP A 19 7.80 1.24 3.49
CA ASP A 19 8.47 -0.02 3.17
C ASP A 19 7.83 -1.21 3.90
N ALA A 20 7.50 -1.05 5.19
CA ALA A 20 6.82 -2.10 5.94
C ALA A 20 5.37 -2.32 5.46
N VAL A 21 4.70 -1.29 4.93
CA VAL A 21 3.35 -1.43 4.35
C VAL A 21 3.42 -2.23 3.05
N VAL A 22 4.33 -1.87 2.15
CA VAL A 22 4.55 -2.56 0.87
C VAL A 22 4.96 -4.01 1.10
N GLU A 23 5.83 -4.27 2.07
CA GLU A 23 6.25 -5.62 2.43
C GLU A 23 5.08 -6.50 2.89
N ARG A 24 4.20 -5.96 3.74
CA ARG A 24 2.98 -6.67 4.17
C ARG A 24 2.03 -6.92 3.00
N ALA A 25 1.85 -5.94 2.11
CA ALA A 25 1.01 -6.09 0.92
C ALA A 25 1.54 -7.21 0.02
N ARG A 26 2.86 -7.28 -0.18
CA ARG A 26 3.51 -8.35 -0.94
C ARG A 26 3.32 -9.71 -0.28
N GLN A 27 3.48 -9.82 1.04
CA GLN A 27 3.22 -11.05 1.79
C GLN A 27 1.76 -11.51 1.70
N ALA A 28 0.82 -10.57 1.59
CA ALA A 28 -0.60 -10.84 1.38
C ALA A 28 -0.96 -11.17 -0.09
N GLY A 29 0.01 -11.16 -1.02
CA GLY A 29 -0.21 -11.48 -2.44
C GLY A 29 -0.71 -10.30 -3.30
N VAL A 30 -0.63 -9.07 -2.78
CA VAL A 30 -0.86 -7.83 -3.55
C VAL A 30 0.38 -7.51 -4.36
N GLY A 31 0.26 -7.59 -5.68
CA GLY A 31 1.34 -7.31 -6.62
C GLY A 31 1.35 -5.87 -7.15
N THR A 32 0.27 -5.12 -6.95
CA THR A 32 0.17 -3.72 -7.39
C THR A 32 -0.71 -2.94 -6.43
N LEU A 33 -0.26 -1.75 -6.04
CA LEU A 33 -0.98 -0.78 -5.21
C LEU A 33 -1.12 0.51 -6.03
N LEU A 34 -2.36 0.95 -6.27
CA LEU A 34 -2.64 2.27 -6.82
C LEU A 34 -2.88 3.23 -5.67
N ASN A 35 -1.84 3.98 -5.29
CA ASN A 35 -1.94 5.04 -4.31
C ASN A 35 -2.56 6.28 -4.93
N ILE A 36 -3.60 6.84 -4.30
CA ILE A 36 -4.32 8.02 -4.75
C ILE A 36 -4.37 9.02 -3.60
N ASP A 37 -4.04 10.28 -3.85
CA ASP A 37 -4.10 11.35 -2.85
C ASP A 37 -5.11 12.42 -3.28
N THR A 38 -5.84 12.99 -2.32
CA THR A 38 -6.75 14.14 -2.47
C THR A 38 -6.26 15.31 -1.63
#